data_AF-A0A8T5HMF6-F1
#
_entry.id   AF-A0A8T5HMF6-F1
#
_cell.length_a   1.000
_cell.length_b   1.000
_cell.length_c   1.000
_cell.angle_alpha   90.00
_cell.angle_beta   90.00
_cell.angle_gamma   90.00
#
_symmetry.space_group_name_H-M   'P 1'
#
loop_
_entity.id
_entity.type
_entity.pdbx_description
1 polymer ?
#
loop_
_entity_poly.entity_id
_entity_poly.type
_entity_poly.pdbx_seq_one_letter_code
_entity_poly.pdbx_strand_id
1 'polypeptide(L)'
;MARKEKQLYCLLDRLSNYVENRDELGSIIGYAVIGSLIDFETNSRDQQEIQFEEIKSVYSGIENAIHTCRKQTNSYEALCDLHLKVQPYMNDQIKNNDIPNTNSNLLTNIVNNLINRRGNYEDKLRRNGLAILEQVLERGPLRRKIDVLNRDHTTIKTYFSN
;
A
#
# COMPACT_ATOMS: atom_id res chain seq x y z
N MET A 1 9.28 -25.49 11.33
CA MET A 1 9.07 -24.04 11.51
C MET A 1 7.72 -23.68 10.94
N ALA A 2 6.80 -23.14 11.76
CA ALA A 2 5.52 -22.64 11.25
C ALA A 2 5.79 -21.53 10.22
N ARG A 3 5.26 -21.66 9.00
CA ARG A 3 5.27 -20.57 8.01
C ARG A 3 4.59 -19.38 8.69
N LYS A 4 5.33 -18.31 8.99
CA LYS A 4 4.72 -17.04 9.46
C LYS A 4 3.66 -16.67 8.42
N GLU A 5 2.41 -16.52 8.84
CA GLU A 5 1.35 -16.09 7.92
C GLU A 5 1.76 -14.75 7.28
N LYS A 6 1.62 -14.64 5.96
CA LYS A 6 1.90 -13.43 5.19
C LYS A 6 0.94 -12.33 5.67
N GLN A 7 1.50 -11.29 6.30
CA GLN A 7 0.78 -10.17 6.92
C GLN A 7 1.62 -8.90 6.83
N LEU A 8 1.01 -7.71 6.92
CA LEU A 8 1.75 -6.45 6.82
C LEU A 8 2.91 -6.38 7.79
N TYR A 9 2.74 -6.83 9.04
CA TYR A 9 3.80 -6.80 10.04
C TYR A 9 5.10 -7.44 9.53
N CYS A 10 5.03 -8.68 9.02
CA CYS A 10 6.20 -9.39 8.52
C CYS A 10 6.82 -8.72 7.28
N LEU A 11 5.99 -8.11 6.44
CA LEU A 11 6.44 -7.48 5.20
C LEU A 11 7.09 -6.13 5.45
N LEU A 12 6.46 -5.30 6.28
CA LEU A 12 6.93 -3.96 6.59
C LEU A 12 8.17 -4.00 7.48
N ASP A 13 8.24 -4.92 8.46
CA ASP A 13 9.45 -5.17 9.24
C ASP A 13 10.62 -5.60 8.33
N ARG A 14 10.35 -6.47 7.35
CA ARG A 14 11.37 -6.86 6.37
C ARG A 14 11.79 -5.69 5.49
N LEU A 15 10.85 -4.88 5.00
CA LEU A 15 11.14 -3.73 4.14
C LEU A 15 11.96 -2.67 4.89
N SER A 16 11.64 -2.38 6.15
CA SER A 16 12.38 -1.39 6.96
C SER A 16 13.81 -1.80 7.25
N ASN A 17 14.15 -3.09 7.15
CA ASN A 17 15.53 -3.58 7.24
C ASN A 17 16.32 -3.40 5.94
N TYR A 18 15.67 -3.08 4.82
CA TYR A 18 16.33 -2.85 3.52
C TYR A 18 16.42 -1.38 3.12
N VAL A 19 15.59 -0.51 3.71
CA VAL A 19 15.51 0.91 3.35
C VAL A 19 15.88 1.75 4.56
N GLU A 20 17.11 2.30 4.55
CA GLU A 20 17.62 3.14 5.65
C GLU A 20 16.96 4.52 5.68
N ASN A 21 16.69 5.09 4.51
CA ASN A 21 16.06 6.40 4.40
C ASN A 21 14.55 6.29 4.72
N ARG A 22 14.15 6.91 5.82
CA ARG A 22 12.75 6.89 6.29
C ARG A 22 11.78 7.53 5.28
N ASP A 23 12.17 8.60 4.60
CA ASP A 23 11.30 9.25 3.61
C ASP A 23 11.10 8.38 2.36
N GLU A 24 12.14 7.69 1.92
CA GLU A 24 12.03 6.70 0.84
C GLU A 24 11.15 5.52 1.28
N LEU A 25 11.36 5.00 2.49
CA LEU A 25 10.56 3.89 3.05
C LEU A 25 9.07 4.23 3.07
N GLY A 26 8.72 5.43 3.56
CA GLY A 26 7.35 5.94 3.54
C GLY A 26 6.75 6.00 2.15
N SER A 27 7.53 6.52 1.20
CA SER A 27 7.11 6.66 -0.20
C SER A 27 6.94 5.29 -0.87
N ILE A 28 7.88 4.36 -0.67
CA ILE A 28 7.81 2.99 -1.20
C ILE A 28 6.57 2.28 -0.68
N ILE A 29 6.26 2.38 0.62
CA ILE A 29 5.04 1.78 1.17
C ILE A 29 3.80 2.40 0.53
N GLY A 30 3.74 3.74 0.45
CA GLY A 30 2.62 4.46 -0.13
C GLY A 30 2.36 4.08 -1.59
N TYR A 31 3.40 4.12 -2.43
CA TYR A 31 3.30 3.75 -3.83
C TYR A 31 3.07 2.25 -4.04
N ALA A 32 3.65 1.36 -3.21
CA ALA A 32 3.40 -0.07 -3.31
C ALA A 32 1.93 -0.40 -3.02
N VAL A 33 1.30 0.26 -2.03
CA VAL A 33 -0.14 0.08 -1.76
C VAL A 33 -0.97 0.51 -2.97
N ILE A 34 -0.80 1.74 -3.47
CA ILE A 34 -1.59 2.23 -4.61
C ILE A 34 -1.31 1.39 -5.86
N GLY A 35 -0.04 1.17 -6.19
CA GLY A 35 0.38 0.41 -7.36
C GLY A 35 -0.10 -1.04 -7.36
N SER A 36 -0.37 -1.63 -6.20
CA SER A 36 -1.00 -2.96 -6.11
C SER A 36 -2.49 -2.95 -6.41
N LEU A 37 -3.16 -1.83 -6.17
CA LEU A 37 -4.60 -1.70 -6.31
C LEU A 37 -5.01 -1.16 -7.69
N ILE A 38 -4.13 -0.45 -8.39
CA ILE A 38 -4.39 0.05 -9.76
C ILE A 38 -4.77 -1.11 -10.70
N ASP A 39 -3.98 -2.20 -10.66
CA ASP A 39 -4.20 -3.38 -11.50
C ASP A 39 -5.07 -4.45 -10.80
N PHE A 40 -5.81 -4.07 -9.76
CA PHE A 40 -6.60 -5.04 -9.01
C PHE A 40 -7.83 -5.50 -9.80
N GLU A 41 -7.89 -6.81 -10.02
CA GLU A 41 -9.03 -7.49 -10.62
C GLU A 41 -9.55 -8.56 -9.65
N THR A 42 -10.87 -8.70 -9.60
CA THR A 42 -11.56 -9.71 -8.78
C THR A 42 -12.73 -10.30 -9.55
N ASN A 43 -12.98 -11.58 -9.33
CA ASN A 43 -14.17 -12.27 -9.82
C ASN A 43 -15.21 -12.48 -8.71
N SER A 44 -14.88 -12.12 -7.47
CA SER A 44 -15.82 -12.27 -6.36
C SER A 44 -16.91 -11.20 -6.43
N ARG A 45 -18.11 -11.58 -5.99
CA ARG A 45 -19.23 -10.65 -5.78
C ARG A 45 -19.46 -10.37 -4.30
N ASP A 46 -18.74 -11.07 -3.42
CA ASP A 46 -18.84 -10.89 -1.98
C ASP A 46 -17.89 -9.77 -1.52
N GLN A 47 -18.45 -8.76 -0.84
CA GLN A 47 -17.67 -7.58 -0.46
C GLN A 47 -16.52 -7.91 0.52
N GLN A 48 -16.71 -8.89 1.40
CA GLN A 48 -15.69 -9.26 2.36
C GLN A 48 -14.54 -10.01 1.67
N GLU A 49 -14.87 -10.89 0.72
CA GLU A 49 -13.87 -11.57 -0.09
C GLU A 49 -13.07 -10.60 -0.96
N ILE A 50 -13.73 -9.63 -1.60
CA ILE A 50 -13.07 -8.55 -2.36
C ILE A 50 -12.07 -7.81 -1.46
N GLN A 51 -12.49 -7.40 -0.26
CA GLN A 51 -11.58 -6.73 0.71
C GLN A 51 -10.36 -7.59 1.03
N PHE A 52 -10.55 -8.90 1.22
CA PHE A 52 -9.44 -9.81 1.48
C PHE A 52 -8.51 -9.99 0.28
N GLU A 53 -9.05 -9.95 -0.94
CA GLU A 53 -8.25 -9.99 -2.16
C GLU A 53 -7.47 -8.68 -2.38
N GLU A 54 -8.05 -7.52 -2.11
CA GLU A 54 -7.35 -6.23 -2.13
C GLU A 54 -6.12 -6.27 -1.24
N ILE A 55 -6.26 -6.77 -0.02
CA ILE A 55 -5.15 -6.88 0.94
C ILE A 55 -4.09 -7.89 0.50
N LYS A 56 -4.48 -9.02 -0.09
CA LYS A 56 -3.52 -9.95 -0.67
C LYS A 56 -2.77 -9.33 -1.86
N SER A 57 -3.43 -8.47 -2.65
CA SER A 57 -2.79 -7.71 -3.73
C SER A 57 -1.74 -6.77 -3.14
N VAL A 58 -2.10 -5.99 -2.12
CA VAL A 58 -1.17 -5.10 -1.40
C VAL A 58 0.03 -5.86 -0.85
N TYR A 59 -0.18 -7.03 -0.22
CA TYR A 59 0.93 -7.84 0.25
C TYR A 59 1.88 -8.27 -0.87
N SER A 60 1.34 -8.52 -2.06
CA SER A 60 2.12 -8.93 -3.23
C SER A 60 2.93 -7.76 -3.80
N GLY A 61 2.37 -6.55 -3.88
CA GLY A 61 3.16 -5.39 -4.31
C GLY A 61 4.22 -4.97 -3.30
N ILE A 62 3.97 -5.07 -1.99
CA ILE A 62 5.00 -4.84 -0.97
C ILE A 62 6.10 -5.91 -1.07
N GLU A 63 5.76 -7.18 -1.30
CA GLU A 63 6.77 -8.21 -1.53
C GLU A 63 7.63 -7.93 -2.77
N ASN A 64 7.01 -7.47 -3.85
CA ASN A 64 7.72 -7.06 -5.07
C ASN A 64 8.64 -5.88 -4.78
N ALA A 65 8.17 -4.86 -4.05
CA ALA A 65 9.01 -3.72 -3.65
C ALA A 65 10.22 -4.17 -2.83
N ILE A 66 10.04 -5.10 -1.87
CA ILE A 66 11.17 -5.66 -1.10
C ILE A 66 12.14 -6.43 -2.01
N HIS A 67 11.62 -7.21 -2.95
CA HIS A 67 12.45 -7.96 -3.89
C HIS A 67 13.29 -7.03 -4.78
N THR A 68 12.69 -5.94 -5.24
CA THR A 68 13.36 -4.88 -6.01
C THR A 68 14.42 -4.18 -5.17
N CYS A 69 14.09 -3.75 -3.94
CA CYS A 69 15.06 -3.15 -3.00
C CYS A 69 16.21 -4.09 -2.65
N ARG A 70 15.96 -5.41 -2.57
CA ARG A 70 17.01 -6.40 -2.29
C ARG A 70 17.94 -6.62 -3.48
N LYS A 71 17.40 -6.54 -4.70
CA LYS A 71 18.16 -6.77 -5.94
C LYS A 71 18.97 -5.56 -6.36
N GLN A 72 18.42 -4.37 -6.15
CA GLN A 72 19.05 -3.11 -6.50
C GLN A 72 19.99 -2.68 -5.37
N THR A 73 21.09 -2.04 -5.72
CA THR A 73 22.10 -1.58 -4.75
C THR A 73 21.57 -0.41 -3.90
N ASN A 74 20.43 0.20 -4.28
CA ASN A 74 19.82 1.35 -3.62
C ASN A 74 18.28 1.27 -3.69
N SER A 75 17.59 1.63 -2.59
CA SER A 75 16.14 1.76 -2.48
C SER A 75 15.52 2.84 -3.38
N TYR A 76 16.32 3.82 -3.80
CA TYR A 76 15.88 4.88 -4.70
C TYR A 76 15.37 4.35 -6.05
N GLU A 77 16.01 3.34 -6.62
CA GLU A 77 15.57 2.76 -7.90
C GLU A 77 14.18 2.10 -7.76
N ALA A 78 13.95 1.39 -6.65
CA ALA A 78 12.65 0.77 -6.36
C ALA A 78 11.56 1.83 -6.20
N LEU A 79 11.91 2.96 -5.58
CA LEU A 79 11.02 4.12 -5.48
C LEU A 79 10.71 4.72 -6.86
N CYS A 80 11.70 4.88 -7.73
CA CYS A 80 11.49 5.36 -9.10
C CYS A 80 10.56 4.44 -9.91
N ASP A 81 10.76 3.13 -9.86
CA ASP A 81 9.92 2.16 -10.57
C ASP A 81 8.46 2.24 -10.11
N LEU A 82 8.25 2.30 -8.79
CA LEU A 82 6.93 2.46 -8.21
C LEU A 82 6.29 3.81 -8.57
N HIS A 83 7.08 4.88 -8.56
CA HIS A 83 6.62 6.22 -8.93
C HIS A 83 6.17 6.28 -10.40
N LEU A 84 6.97 5.73 -11.33
CA LEU A 84 6.63 5.66 -12.75
C LEU A 84 5.35 4.87 -13.02
N LYS A 85 5.04 3.87 -12.18
CA LYS A 85 3.78 3.13 -12.26
C LYS A 85 2.59 3.96 -11.77
N VAL A 86 2.72 4.67 -10.66
CA VAL A 86 1.59 5.32 -9.97
C VAL A 86 1.32 6.74 -10.48
N GLN A 87 2.36 7.50 -10.82
CA GLN A 87 2.25 8.91 -11.19
C GLN A 87 1.33 9.16 -12.41
N PRO A 88 1.40 8.39 -13.52
CA PRO A 88 0.52 8.61 -14.66
C PRO A 88 -0.96 8.47 -14.27
N TYR A 89 -1.27 7.41 -13.52
CA TYR A 89 -2.61 7.16 -13.00
C TYR A 89 -3.09 8.31 -12.10
N MET A 90 -2.29 8.73 -11.12
CA MET A 90 -2.66 9.83 -10.22
C MET A 90 -2.85 11.16 -10.94
N ASN A 91 -2.00 11.47 -11.92
CA ASN A 91 -2.12 12.69 -12.72
C ASN A 91 -3.42 12.72 -13.54
N ASP A 92 -3.80 11.58 -14.12
CA ASP A 92 -5.07 11.47 -14.86
C ASP A 92 -6.28 11.67 -13.93
N GLN A 93 -6.28 11.05 -12.75
CA GLN A 93 -7.36 11.23 -11.77
C GLN A 93 -7.47 12.68 -11.29
N ILE A 94 -6.33 13.34 -10.99
CA ILE A 94 -6.30 14.75 -10.57
C ILE A 94 -6.81 15.67 -11.67
N LYS A 95 -6.37 15.46 -12.92
CA LYS A 95 -6.72 16.31 -14.05
C LYS A 95 -8.21 16.25 -14.38
N ASN A 96 -8.79 15.05 -14.34
CA ASN A 96 -10.19 14.84 -14.70
C ASN A 96 -11.15 15.06 -13.53
N ASN A 97 -10.61 15.10 -12.29
CA ASN A 97 -11.40 15.12 -11.06
C ASN A 97 -12.43 13.98 -11.01
N ASP A 98 -12.04 12.84 -11.58
CA ASP A 98 -12.88 11.66 -11.72
C ASP A 98 -12.72 10.73 -10.51
N ILE A 99 -13.82 10.08 -10.15
CA ILE A 99 -13.79 8.96 -9.21
C ILE A 99 -13.20 7.76 -9.98
N PRO A 100 -12.21 7.06 -9.42
CA PRO A 100 -11.67 5.84 -10.03
C PRO A 100 -12.75 4.86 -10.44
N ASN A 101 -12.82 4.53 -11.73
CA ASN A 101 -13.59 3.40 -12.22
C ASN A 101 -12.76 2.12 -12.07
N THR A 102 -12.77 1.55 -10.87
CA THR A 102 -11.98 0.37 -10.49
C THR A 102 -12.83 -0.59 -9.68
N ASN A 103 -12.46 -1.87 -9.71
CA ASN A 103 -13.03 -2.90 -8.84
C ASN A 103 -12.56 -2.78 -7.38
N SER A 104 -11.56 -1.93 -7.09
CA SER A 104 -11.04 -1.72 -5.75
C SER A 104 -11.75 -0.56 -5.04
N ASN A 105 -12.64 -0.88 -4.10
CA ASN A 105 -13.24 0.11 -3.20
C ASN A 105 -12.17 0.82 -2.36
N LEU A 106 -11.11 0.10 -1.97
CA LEU A 106 -10.02 0.68 -1.20
C LEU A 106 -9.27 1.73 -2.02
N LEU A 107 -8.95 1.46 -3.29
CA LEU A 107 -8.31 2.43 -4.18
C LEU A 107 -9.17 3.68 -4.38
N THR A 108 -10.46 3.50 -4.67
CA THR A 108 -11.41 4.62 -4.82
C THR A 108 -11.39 5.52 -3.59
N ASN A 109 -11.40 4.94 -2.39
CA ASN A 109 -11.31 5.71 -1.14
C ASN A 109 -9.96 6.43 -0.99
N ILE A 110 -8.84 5.77 -1.29
CA ILE A 110 -7.50 6.36 -1.19
C ILE A 110 -7.39 7.57 -2.13
N VAL A 111 -7.73 7.39 -3.41
CA VAL A 111 -7.59 8.42 -4.44
C VAL A 111 -8.49 9.61 -4.15
N ASN A 112 -9.77 9.38 -3.82
CA ASN A 112 -10.70 10.45 -3.47
C ASN A 112 -10.16 11.31 -2.32
N ASN A 113 -9.53 10.71 -1.31
CA ASN A 113 -8.95 11.46 -0.20
C ASN A 113 -7.68 12.22 -0.59
N LEU A 114 -6.84 11.63 -1.44
CA LEU A 114 -5.61 12.29 -1.92
C LEU A 114 -5.92 13.52 -2.77
N ILE A 115 -6.91 13.43 -3.68
CA ILE A 115 -7.28 14.49 -4.63
C ILE A 115 -8.08 15.61 -3.98
N ASN A 116 -9.08 15.28 -3.15
CA ASN A 116 -10.01 16.28 -2.61
C ASN A 116 -9.41 17.16 -1.49
N ARG A 117 -8.22 16.83 -0.99
CA ARG A 117 -7.55 17.58 0.07
C ARG A 117 -6.48 18.50 -0.51
N ARG A 118 -6.33 19.72 0.00
CA ARG A 118 -5.23 20.62 -0.40
C ARG A 118 -3.85 19.97 -0.15
N GLY A 119 -2.87 20.25 -1.02
CA GLY A 119 -1.48 19.82 -0.88
C GLY A 119 -1.05 18.68 -1.82
N ASN A 120 0.27 18.50 -1.97
CA ASN A 120 0.87 17.48 -2.84
C ASN A 120 0.48 16.06 -2.37
N TYR A 121 -0.04 15.25 -3.29
CA TYR A 121 -0.45 13.88 -3.00
C TYR A 121 0.75 12.98 -2.67
N GLU A 122 1.94 13.26 -3.20
CA GLU A 122 3.17 12.52 -2.94
C GLU A 122 3.60 12.66 -1.48
N ASP A 123 3.52 13.88 -0.94
CA ASP A 123 3.81 14.14 0.48
C ASP A 123 2.83 13.41 1.39
N LYS A 124 1.54 13.37 1.03
CA LYS A 124 0.53 12.62 1.77
C LYS A 124 0.79 11.13 1.70
N LEU A 125 1.11 10.60 0.52
CA LEU A 125 1.46 9.21 0.31
C LEU A 125 2.62 8.77 1.21
N ARG A 126 3.69 9.55 1.22
CA ARG A 126 4.86 9.32 2.08
C ARG A 126 4.48 9.30 3.56
N ARG A 127 3.74 10.32 4.04
CA ARG A 127 3.29 10.40 5.44
C ARG A 127 2.39 9.24 5.83
N ASN A 128 1.44 8.87 4.97
CA ASN A 128 0.51 7.77 5.22
C ASN A 128 1.25 6.42 5.24
N GLY A 129 2.22 6.23 4.34
CA GLY A 129 3.07 5.04 4.33
C GLY A 129 3.87 4.88 5.63
N LEU A 130 4.44 5.97 6.16
CA LEU A 130 5.11 5.97 7.46
C LEU A 130 4.17 5.70 8.63
N ALA A 131 2.99 6.31 8.63
CA ALA A 131 2.02 6.11 9.69
C ALA A 131 1.50 4.66 9.72
N ILE A 132 1.32 4.03 8.55
CA ILE A 132 1.01 2.61 8.44
C ILE A 132 2.14 1.75 9.02
N LEU A 133 3.40 2.04 8.66
CA LEU A 133 4.57 1.33 9.17
C LEU A 133 4.61 1.37 10.70
N GLU A 134 4.55 2.57 11.27
CA GLU A 134 4.61 2.79 12.72
C GLU A 134 3.50 2.02 13.44
N GLN A 135 2.26 2.16 12.98
CA GLN A 135 1.12 1.49 13.60
C GLN A 135 1.18 -0.03 13.52
N VAL A 136 1.63 -0.57 12.38
CA VAL A 136 1.74 -2.01 12.17
C VAL A 136 2.85 -2.61 13.03
N LEU A 137 4.00 -1.94 13.12
CA LEU A 137 5.13 -2.41 13.94
C LEU A 137 4.82 -2.32 15.43
N GLU A 138 4.18 -1.24 15.89
CA GLU A 138 3.74 -1.09 17.28
C GLU A 138 2.74 -2.18 17.68
N ARG A 139 1.78 -2.49 16.80
CA ARG A 139 0.78 -3.53 17.02
C ARG A 139 1.39 -4.93 17.14
N GLY A 140 2.43 -5.23 16.37
CA GLY A 140 3.02 -6.56 16.28
C GLY A 140 2.20 -7.56 15.44
N PRO A 141 2.64 -8.84 15.40
CA PRO A 141 2.04 -9.88 14.58
C PRO A 141 0.71 -10.38 15.17
N LEU A 142 -0.24 -10.66 14.30
CA LEU A 142 -1.51 -11.31 14.64
C LEU A 142 -1.48 -12.81 14.28
N ARG A 143 -2.32 -13.61 14.96
CA ARG A 143 -2.30 -15.08 14.87
C ARG A 143 -3.38 -15.69 13.97
N ARG A 144 -4.54 -15.05 13.85
CA ARG A 144 -5.66 -15.58 13.05
C ARG A 144 -5.71 -14.86 11.71
N LYS A 145 -5.68 -15.61 10.61
CA LYS A 145 -5.71 -15.07 9.24
C LYS A 145 -6.84 -14.06 8.97
N ILE A 146 -8.05 -14.32 9.46
CA ILE A 146 -9.18 -13.40 9.26
C ILE A 146 -8.98 -12.09 10.03
N ASP A 147 -8.45 -12.17 11.25
CA ASP A 147 -8.16 -11.00 12.07
C ASP A 147 -7.02 -10.18 11.44
N VAL A 148 -6.02 -10.84 10.88
CA VAL A 148 -4.93 -10.22 10.09
C VAL A 148 -5.51 -9.41 8.93
N LEU A 149 -6.29 -10.04 8.05
CA LEU A 149 -6.80 -9.40 6.83
C LEU A 149 -7.74 -8.23 7.16
N ASN A 150 -8.66 -8.42 8.10
CA ASN A 150 -9.57 -7.37 8.55
C ASN A 150 -8.80 -6.17 9.14
N ARG A 151 -7.80 -6.45 9.97
CA ARG A 151 -7.03 -5.41 10.65
C ARG A 151 -6.15 -4.66 9.68
N ASP A 152 -5.44 -5.36 8.79
CA ASP A 152 -4.58 -4.75 7.79
C ASP A 152 -5.40 -3.90 6.80
N HIS A 153 -6.60 -4.37 6.40
CA HIS A 153 -7.54 -3.55 5.62
C HIS A 153 -7.95 -2.27 6.35
N THR A 154 -8.35 -2.39 7.61
CA THR A 154 -8.76 -1.23 8.42
C THR A 154 -7.61 -0.25 8.58
N THR A 155 -6.40 -0.72 8.88
CA THR A 155 -5.21 0.12 9.03
C THR A 155 -4.94 0.92 7.74
N ILE A 156 -4.88 0.26 6.58
CA ILE A 156 -4.65 0.96 5.31
C ILE A 156 -5.76 1.97 5.05
N LYS A 157 -7.02 1.55 5.18
CA LYS A 157 -8.17 2.44 4.96
C LYS A 157 -8.11 3.66 5.87
N THR A 158 -7.84 3.50 7.16
CA THR A 158 -7.78 4.60 8.13
C THR A 158 -6.69 5.60 7.77
N TYR A 159 -5.46 5.16 7.51
CA TYR A 159 -4.37 6.11 7.26
C TYR A 159 -4.47 6.81 5.92
N PHE A 160 -5.04 6.16 4.89
CA PHE A 160 -5.27 6.83 3.62
C PHE A 160 -6.57 7.64 3.57
N SER A 161 -7.47 7.49 4.54
CA SER A 161 -8.71 8.27 4.63
C SER A 161 -8.62 9.47 5.57
N ASN A 162 -7.64 9.46 6.48
CA ASN A 162 -7.39 10.51 7.46
C ASN A 162 -6.68 11.73 6.91
#